data_AF-A0A0D8FX38-F1
#
_entry.id   AF-A0A0D8FX38-F1
#
_cell.length_a   1.000
_cell.length_b   1.000
_cell.length_c   1.000
_cell.angle_alpha   90.00
_cell.angle_beta   90.00
_cell.angle_gamma   90.00
#
_symmetry.space_group_name_H-M   'P 1'
#
loop_
_entity.id
_entity.type
_entity.pdbx_description
1 polymer ?
#
loop_
_entity_poly.entity_id
_entity_poly.type
_entity_poly.pdbx_seq_one_letter_code
_entity_poly.pdbx_strand_id
1 'polypeptide(L)'
;MKELAGPLLELPGMGVDSAGEFLVAAGDNPERLGSEASFAMMCGACPIPASSGKTNRHRLNRGGNRQANSALHIVVLSRIRMDERTQAYVTRRLAEGLSKREVMRCLKRYVAREVYHVLVNHKVAA
;
A
#
# COMPACT_ATOMS: atom_id res chain seq x y z
N MET A 1 7.35 -0.09 -18.28
CA MET A 1 6.69 -1.11 -17.44
C MET A 1 7.61 -2.29 -17.12
N LYS A 2 8.23 -2.97 -18.10
CA LYS A 2 9.10 -4.15 -17.85
C LYS A 2 10.30 -3.85 -16.93
N GLU A 3 10.87 -2.65 -17.05
CA GLU A 3 12.00 -2.18 -16.23
C GLU A 3 11.60 -1.90 -14.76
N LEU A 4 10.33 -1.57 -14.49
CA LEU A 4 9.80 -1.34 -13.14
C LEU A 4 9.50 -2.63 -12.37
N ALA A 5 9.38 -3.77 -13.07
CA ALA A 5 9.01 -5.03 -12.45
C ALA A 5 10.07 -5.55 -11.48
N GLY A 6 11.36 -5.42 -11.84
CA GLY A 6 12.48 -5.84 -10.97
C GLY A 6 12.48 -5.12 -9.62
N PRO A 7 12.56 -3.77 -9.60
CA PRO A 7 12.54 -2.99 -8.36
C PRO A 7 11.28 -3.21 -7.51
N LEU A 8 10.12 -3.47 -8.11
CA LEU A 8 8.92 -3.81 -7.33
C LEU A 8 9.05 -5.15 -6.62
N LEU A 9 9.63 -6.16 -7.29
CA LEU A 9 9.82 -7.50 -6.73
C LEU A 9 10.84 -7.54 -5.60
N GLU A 10 11.71 -6.54 -5.48
CA GLU A 10 12.62 -6.37 -4.34
C GLU A 10 11.91 -5.93 -3.06
N LEU A 11 10.68 -5.41 -3.16
CA LEU A 11 9.90 -5.02 -1.98
C LEU A 11 9.48 -6.26 -1.17
N PRO A 12 9.59 -6.23 0.17
CA PRO A 12 9.21 -7.37 1.01
C PRO A 12 7.77 -7.82 0.76
N GLY A 13 7.55 -9.13 0.63
CA GLY A 13 6.23 -9.71 0.41
C GLY A 13 5.60 -9.38 -0.95
N MET A 14 6.33 -8.74 -1.88
CA MET A 14 5.86 -8.54 -3.25
C MET A 14 5.97 -9.83 -4.06
N GLY A 15 4.88 -10.21 -4.72
CA GLY A 15 4.86 -11.28 -5.73
C GLY A 15 4.60 -10.73 -7.12
N VAL A 16 4.87 -11.54 -8.15
CA VAL A 16 4.66 -11.19 -9.57
C VAL A 16 3.24 -10.71 -9.86
N ASP A 17 2.22 -11.37 -9.32
CA ASP A 17 0.82 -10.97 -9.54
C ASP A 17 0.51 -9.60 -8.92
N SER A 18 0.99 -9.36 -7.70
CA SER A 18 0.78 -8.07 -7.01
C SER A 18 1.56 -6.94 -7.69
N ALA A 19 2.79 -7.21 -8.13
CA ALA A 19 3.59 -6.26 -8.90
C ALA A 19 2.92 -5.93 -10.23
N GLY A 20 2.41 -6.94 -10.94
CA GLY A 20 1.64 -6.77 -12.18
C GLY A 20 0.40 -5.90 -11.98
N GLU A 21 -0.36 -6.15 -10.90
CA GLU A 21 -1.52 -5.34 -10.57
C GLU A 21 -1.17 -3.87 -10.29
N PHE A 22 -0.06 -3.61 -9.60
CA PHE A 22 0.38 -2.22 -9.36
C PHE A 22 0.83 -1.52 -10.63
N LEU A 23 1.52 -2.25 -11.52
CA LEU A 23 1.88 -1.74 -12.84
C LEU A 23 0.64 -1.41 -13.68
N VAL A 24 -0.35 -2.31 -13.71
CA VAL A 24 -1.63 -2.07 -14.40
C VAL A 24 -2.37 -0.87 -13.79
N ALA A 25 -2.41 -0.77 -12.47
CA ALA A 25 -3.06 0.34 -11.78
C ALA A 25 -2.37 1.69 -12.05
N ALA A 26 -1.03 1.72 -12.10
CA ALA A 26 -0.26 2.90 -12.44
C ALA A 26 -0.40 3.29 -13.92
N GLY A 27 -0.54 2.29 -14.79
CA GLY A 27 -0.57 2.46 -16.25
C GLY A 27 0.78 2.89 -16.82
N ASP A 28 0.77 3.26 -18.10
CA ASP A 28 1.99 3.59 -18.84
C ASP A 28 2.54 5.00 -18.56
N ASN A 29 1.84 5.82 -17.76
CA ASN A 29 2.17 7.22 -17.52
C ASN A 29 2.38 7.49 -16.01
N PRO A 30 3.41 6.91 -15.38
CA PRO A 30 3.61 7.01 -13.93
C PRO A 30 3.84 8.45 -13.45
N GLU A 31 4.31 9.37 -14.30
CA GLU A 31 4.42 10.81 -13.98
C GLU A 31 3.08 11.49 -13.71
N ARG A 32 1.95 10.90 -14.14
CA ARG A 32 0.63 11.42 -13.79
C ARG A 32 0.24 11.16 -12.34
N LEU A 33 0.97 10.27 -11.64
CA LEU A 33 0.81 10.06 -10.20
C LEU A 33 1.46 11.24 -9.46
N GLY A 34 0.71 12.33 -9.30
CA GLY A 34 1.23 13.58 -8.74
C GLY A 34 1.63 13.54 -7.26
N SER A 35 1.32 12.46 -6.53
CA SER A 35 1.78 12.26 -5.14
C SER A 35 1.53 10.84 -4.62
N GLU A 36 2.23 10.47 -3.54
CA GLU A 36 1.94 9.27 -2.76
C GLU A 36 0.46 9.17 -2.32
N ALA A 37 -0.16 10.32 -2.03
CA ALA A 37 -1.55 10.41 -1.62
C ALA A 37 -2.50 10.06 -2.77
N SER A 38 -2.20 10.56 -3.98
CA SER A 38 -2.98 10.24 -5.19
C SER A 38 -2.96 8.73 -5.50
N PHE A 39 -1.80 8.08 -5.35
CA PHE A 39 -1.69 6.64 -5.56
C PHE A 39 -2.42 5.83 -4.48
N ALA A 40 -2.38 6.24 -3.21
CA ALA A 40 -3.16 5.57 -2.18
C ALA A 40 -4.68 5.82 -2.31
N MET A 41 -5.10 6.98 -2.79
CA MET A 41 -6.51 7.23 -3.16
C MET A 41 -6.95 6.25 -4.25
N MET A 42 -6.13 6.11 -5.31
CA MET A 42 -6.36 5.18 -6.42
C MET A 42 -6.42 3.74 -5.94
N CYS A 43 -5.50 3.30 -5.08
CA CYS A 43 -5.49 1.94 -4.53
C CYS A 43 -6.52 1.71 -3.40
N GLY A 44 -7.35 2.69 -3.05
CA GLY A 44 -8.31 2.57 -1.95
C GLY A 44 -7.68 2.44 -0.55
N ALA A 45 -6.40 2.78 -0.41
CA ALA A 45 -5.62 2.73 0.84
C ALA A 45 -5.54 4.08 1.56
N CYS A 46 -6.16 5.12 1.02
CA CYS A 46 -6.24 6.42 1.68
C CYS A 46 -7.06 6.32 2.99
N PRO A 47 -6.64 7.04 4.06
CA PRO A 47 -7.44 7.15 5.26
C PRO A 47 -8.69 8.01 4.98
N ILE A 48 -9.88 7.48 5.25
CA ILE A 48 -11.12 8.26 5.23
C ILE A 48 -11.62 8.44 6.66
N PRO A 49 -11.70 9.69 7.18
CA PRO A 49 -12.26 9.95 8.49
C PRO A 49 -13.66 9.35 8.65
N ALA A 50 -13.87 8.66 9.76
CA ALA A 50 -15.13 8.07 10.18
C ALA A 50 -15.25 8.21 11.69
N SER A 51 -15.18 9.46 12.13
CA SER A 51 -15.16 9.90 13.52
C SER A 51 -16.47 10.61 13.87
N SER A 52 -17.06 10.28 15.01
CA SER A 52 -18.08 11.11 15.65
C SER A 52 -17.56 11.54 17.03
N GLY A 53 -17.56 12.86 17.27
CA GLY A 53 -17.21 13.50 18.55
C GLY A 53 -15.92 13.00 19.19
N LYS A 54 -16.02 11.95 20.01
CA LYS A 54 -14.96 11.40 20.86
C LYS A 54 -14.13 10.28 20.22
N THR A 55 -14.49 9.79 19.04
CA THR A 55 -13.80 8.66 18.39
C THR A 55 -13.01 9.11 17.17
N ASN A 56 -11.70 8.85 17.13
CA ASN A 56 -10.88 9.07 15.93
C ASN A 56 -10.67 7.73 15.21
N ARG A 57 -11.51 7.44 14.21
CA ARG A 57 -11.44 6.22 13.41
C ARG A 57 -11.44 6.52 11.92
N HIS A 58 -10.90 5.57 11.16
CA HIS A 58 -10.83 5.64 9.70
C HIS A 58 -11.53 4.45 9.06
N ARG A 59 -12.42 4.74 8.11
CA ARG A 59 -13.12 3.72 7.32
C ARG A 59 -12.34 3.35 6.06
N LEU A 60 -12.72 2.22 5.47
CA LEU A 60 -12.22 1.75 4.17
C LEU A 60 -12.71 2.68 3.05
N ASN A 61 -11.82 3.04 2.12
CA ASN A 61 -12.20 3.64 0.85
C ASN A 61 -12.73 2.56 -0.11
N ARG A 62 -14.00 2.66 -0.51
CA ARG A 62 -14.65 1.73 -1.45
C ARG A 62 -14.59 2.19 -2.91
N GLY A 63 -14.17 3.44 -3.16
CA GLY A 63 -14.12 4.04 -4.50
C GLY A 63 -12.79 3.85 -5.24
N GLY A 64 -11.75 3.30 -4.59
CA GLY A 64 -10.49 2.97 -5.25
C GLY A 64 -10.55 1.67 -6.06
N ASN A 65 -9.50 1.41 -6.84
CA ASN A 65 -9.29 0.16 -7.55
C ASN A 65 -9.24 -1.02 -6.55
N ARG A 66 -10.23 -1.91 -6.67
CA ARG A 66 -10.38 -3.08 -5.78
C ARG A 66 -9.28 -4.12 -5.99
N GLN A 67 -8.79 -4.28 -7.21
CA GLN A 67 -7.75 -5.25 -7.54
C GLN A 67 -6.42 -4.79 -6.93
N ALA A 68 -6.02 -3.53 -7.14
CA ALA A 68 -4.88 -2.91 -6.45
C ALA A 68 -5.00 -2.97 -4.91
N ASN A 69 -6.17 -2.71 -4.33
CA ASN A 69 -6.38 -2.87 -2.88
C ASN A 69 -6.25 -4.33 -2.42
N SER A 70 -6.61 -5.29 -3.26
CA SER A 70 -6.42 -6.73 -3.02
C SER A 70 -4.94 -7.09 -3.07
N ALA A 71 -4.19 -6.61 -4.06
CA ALA A 71 -2.74 -6.77 -4.13
C ALA A 71 -2.05 -6.21 -2.86
N LEU A 72 -2.43 -5.00 -2.41
CA LEU A 72 -1.96 -4.46 -1.13
C LEU A 72 -2.28 -5.38 0.05
N HIS A 73 -3.43 -6.06 0.03
CA HIS A 73 -3.78 -7.01 1.08
C HIS A 73 -2.85 -8.22 1.10
N ILE A 74 -2.61 -8.82 -0.06
CA ILE A 74 -1.74 -9.99 -0.20
C ILE A 74 -0.32 -9.67 0.23
N VAL A 75 0.24 -8.54 -0.22
CA VAL A 75 1.58 -8.08 0.18
C VAL A 75 1.66 -7.91 1.70
N VAL A 76 0.67 -7.24 2.31
CA VAL A 76 0.67 -7.05 3.77
C VAL A 76 0.55 -8.37 4.53
N LEU A 77 -0.28 -9.32 4.08
CA LEU A 77 -0.37 -10.64 4.72
C LEU A 77 0.96 -11.39 4.63
N SER A 78 1.63 -11.32 3.48
CA SER A 78 2.95 -11.89 3.29
C SER A 78 3.96 -11.27 4.26
N ARG A 79 4.04 -9.94 4.32
CA ARG A 79 4.92 -9.22 5.26
C ARG A 79 4.65 -9.55 6.72
N ILE A 80 3.40 -9.66 7.14
CA ILE A 80 3.07 -10.06 8.52
C ILE A 80 3.64 -11.46 8.83
N ARG A 81 3.71 -12.36 7.84
CA ARG A 81 4.25 -13.70 8.04
C ARG A 81 5.77 -13.74 8.07
N MET A 82 6.45 -12.92 7.27
CA MET A 82 7.89 -13.08 7.01
C MET A 82 8.79 -11.87 7.36
N ASP A 83 8.23 -10.68 7.52
CA ASP A 83 8.99 -9.45 7.78
C ASP A 83 8.89 -9.04 9.25
N GLU A 84 10.01 -9.16 9.97
CA GLU A 84 10.11 -8.87 11.40
C GLU A 84 9.72 -7.42 11.72
N ARG A 85 10.07 -6.46 10.84
CA ARG A 85 9.71 -5.05 11.01
C ARG A 85 8.20 -4.86 11.00
N THR A 86 7.49 -5.50 10.06
CA THR A 86 6.03 -5.47 9.98
C THR A 86 5.41 -6.17 11.19
N GLN A 87 5.96 -7.30 11.65
CA GLN A 87 5.47 -8.00 12.84
C GLN A 87 5.58 -7.12 14.10
N ALA A 88 6.74 -6.48 14.31
CA ALA A 88 6.96 -5.55 15.41
C ALA A 88 5.96 -4.37 15.36
N TYR A 89 5.72 -3.82 14.17
CA TYR A 89 4.71 -2.78 13.97
C TYR A 89 3.30 -3.26 14.34
N VAL A 90 2.91 -4.46 13.91
CA VAL A 90 1.59 -5.03 14.23
C VAL A 90 1.43 -5.18 15.73
N THR A 91 2.39 -5.83 16.40
CA THR A 91 2.37 -6.04 17.85
C THR A 91 2.24 -4.72 18.60
N ARG A 92 3.06 -3.72 18.24
CA ARG A 92 3.01 -2.40 18.85
C ARG A 92 1.65 -1.72 18.67
N ARG A 93 1.09 -1.69 17.45
CA ARG A 93 -0.18 -1.01 17.19
C ARG A 93 -1.39 -1.71 17.83
N LEU A 94 -1.34 -3.03 17.94
CA LEU A 94 -2.35 -3.79 18.69
C LEU A 94 -2.29 -3.44 20.19
N ALA A 95 -1.09 -3.34 20.77
CA ALA A 95 -0.90 -2.90 22.16
C ALA A 95 -1.39 -1.46 22.41
N GLU A 96 -1.28 -0.59 21.41
CA GLU A 96 -1.84 0.77 21.43
C GLU A 96 -3.38 0.83 21.26
N GLY A 97 -4.05 -0.32 21.18
CA GLY A 97 -5.52 -0.41 21.16
C GLY A 97 -6.16 -0.34 19.77
N LEU A 98 -5.38 -0.37 18.68
CA LEU A 98 -5.95 -0.48 17.34
C LEU A 98 -6.49 -1.89 17.10
N SER A 99 -7.62 -1.98 16.40
CA SER A 99 -8.08 -3.26 15.89
C SER A 99 -7.17 -3.76 14.77
N LYS A 100 -7.11 -5.09 14.58
CA LYS A 100 -6.39 -5.72 13.47
C LYS A 100 -6.77 -5.10 12.11
N ARG A 101 -8.04 -4.75 11.91
CA ARG A 101 -8.52 -4.09 10.67
C ARG A 101 -7.92 -2.70 10.48
N GLU A 102 -7.75 -1.92 11.54
CA GLU A 102 -7.10 -0.60 11.47
C GLU A 102 -5.60 -0.73 11.20
N VAL A 103 -4.93 -1.66 11.87
CA VAL A 103 -3.50 -1.95 11.63
C VAL A 103 -3.27 -2.34 10.17
N MET A 104 -4.09 -3.23 9.62
CA MET A 104 -4.01 -3.63 8.22
C MET A 104 -4.18 -2.43 7.27
N ARG A 105 -5.07 -1.48 7.56
CA ARG A 105 -5.21 -0.25 6.74
C ARG A 105 -3.96 0.62 6.79
N CYS A 106 -3.37 0.79 7.97
CA CYS A 106 -2.09 1.51 8.09
C CYS A 106 -1.00 0.85 7.25
N LEU A 107 -0.86 -0.48 7.34
CA LEU A 107 0.12 -1.23 6.56
C LEU A 107 -0.12 -1.09 5.05
N LYS A 108 -1.36 -1.20 4.58
CA LYS A 108 -1.69 -0.96 3.17
C LYS A 108 -1.29 0.44 2.71
N ARG A 109 -1.46 1.47 3.56
CA ARG A 109 -1.03 2.83 3.25
C ARG A 109 0.50 2.96 3.16
N TYR A 110 1.25 2.25 4.02
CA TYR A 110 2.71 2.20 3.95
C TYR A 110 3.20 1.50 2.67
N VAL A 111 2.64 0.32 2.36
CA VAL A 111 3.00 -0.41 1.13
C VAL A 111 2.67 0.42 -0.11
N ALA A 112 1.50 1.08 -0.15
CA ALA A 112 1.15 1.95 -1.28
C ALA A 112 2.16 3.09 -1.48
N ARG A 113 2.72 3.65 -0.39
CA ARG A 113 3.76 4.68 -0.47
C ARG A 113 5.07 4.11 -1.03
N GLU A 114 5.52 2.95 -0.55
CA GLU A 114 6.73 2.30 -1.07
C GLU A 114 6.61 2.00 -2.56
N VAL A 115 5.47 1.42 -2.97
CA VAL A 115 5.16 1.15 -4.38
C VAL A 115 5.19 2.43 -5.20
N TYR A 116 4.57 3.52 -4.72
CA TYR A 116 4.61 4.82 -5.40
C TYR A 116 6.05 5.30 -5.65
N HIS A 117 6.93 5.22 -4.65
CA HIS A 117 8.32 5.63 -4.82
C HIS A 117 9.05 4.77 -5.84
N VAL A 118 8.81 3.45 -5.86
CA VAL A 118 9.40 2.59 -6.88
C VAL A 118 8.91 2.96 -8.29
N LEU A 119 7.62 3.22 -8.43
CA LEU A 119 7.01 3.59 -9.72
C LEU A 119 7.51 4.94 -10.26
N VAL A 120 7.80 5.91 -9.37
CA VAL A 120 8.19 7.28 -9.76
C VAL A 120 9.71 7.50 -9.78
N ASN A 121 10.47 6.87 -8.88
CA ASN A 121 11.92 7.12 -8.74
C ASN A 121 12.80 6.31 -9.68
N HIS A 122 12.27 5.35 -10.44
CA HIS A 122 13.06 4.60 -11.43
C HIS A 122 13.50 5.44 -12.65
N LYS A 123 13.23 6.76 -12.66
CA LYS A 123 13.69 7.70 -13.70
C LYS A 123 15.12 8.26 -13.51
N VAL A 124 15.94 7.76 -12.57
CA VAL A 124 17.31 8.29 -12.34
C VAL A 124 18.42 7.38 -12.88
N ALA A 125 18.14 6.57 -13.89
CA ALA A 125 19.17 5.88 -14.66
C ALA A 125 18.84 5.93 -16.16
N ALA A 126 19.00 7.12 -16.74
CA ALA A 126 19.15 7.32 -18.17
C ALA A 126 20.28 8.34 -18.40
#